data_AF-A0AAC9RPW8-F1
#
_entry.id   AF-A0AAC9RPW8-F1
#
_cell.length_a   1.000
_cell.length_b   1.000
_cell.length_c   1.000
_cell.angle_alpha   90.00
_cell.angle_beta   90.00
_cell.angle_gamma   90.00
#
_symmetry.space_group_name_H-M   'P 1'
#
loop_
_entity.id
_entity.type
_entity.pdbx_description
1 polymer ?
#
loop_
_entity_poly.entity_id
_entity_poly.type
_entity_poly.pdbx_seq_one_letter_code
_entity_poly.pdbx_strand_id
1 'polypeptide(L)'
;MSINTVSKTISYETIVKATQGDTHSIDQIIGFYTPYMQALATVEYVGDNGKIYFAVDEEMLGRMRAKLMKRVMKFKPVPYQRKEKERCRC
;
A
#
# COMPACT_ATOMS: atom_id res chain seq x y z
N MET A 1 -14.97 -13.26 -10.75
CA MET A 1 -13.93 -12.23 -10.94
C MET A 1 -14.21 -11.14 -9.93
N SER A 2 -13.45 -11.10 -8.84
CA SER A 2 -13.73 -10.22 -7.71
C SER A 2 -13.35 -8.78 -8.04
N ILE A 3 -14.37 -7.93 -8.18
CA ILE A 3 -14.26 -6.48 -8.24
C ILE A 3 -13.61 -5.98 -6.95
N ASN A 4 -12.34 -5.61 -7.02
CA ASN A 4 -11.66 -4.87 -5.96
C ASN A 4 -12.31 -3.48 -5.89
N THR A 5 -13.26 -3.32 -4.97
CA THR A 5 -13.74 -2.01 -4.56
C THR A 5 -12.55 -1.30 -3.91
N VAL A 6 -11.90 -0.41 -4.66
CA VAL A 6 -10.78 0.40 -4.13
C VAL A 6 -11.39 1.38 -3.14
N SER A 7 -11.53 0.95 -1.89
CA SER A 7 -11.88 1.83 -0.78
C SER A 7 -10.78 2.89 -0.67
N LYS A 8 -11.17 4.16 -0.46
CA LYS A 8 -10.21 5.27 -0.33
C LYS A 8 -9.25 5.08 0.86
N THR A 9 -9.62 4.25 1.83
CA THR A 9 -8.92 4.08 3.11
C THR A 9 -9.00 2.63 3.61
N ILE A 10 -7.91 2.15 4.20
CA ILE A 10 -7.89 0.89 4.97
C ILE A 10 -8.28 1.17 6.41
N SER A 11 -9.05 0.28 7.03
CA SER A 11 -9.42 0.39 8.45
C SER A 11 -8.21 0.12 9.36
N TYR A 12 -8.16 0.78 10.52
CA TYR A 12 -7.13 0.49 11.52
C TYR A 12 -7.21 -0.96 12.03
N GLU A 13 -8.41 -1.52 12.15
CA GLU A 13 -8.62 -2.90 12.56
C GLU A 13 -7.96 -3.89 11.59
N THR A 14 -8.11 -3.68 10.28
CA THR A 14 -7.42 -4.47 9.24
C THR A 14 -5.91 -4.40 9.42
N ILE A 15 -5.35 -3.21 9.69
CA ILE A 15 -3.91 -3.04 9.91
C ILE A 15 -3.47 -3.83 11.14
N VAL A 16 -4.20 -3.74 12.25
CA VAL A 16 -3.90 -4.48 13.49
C VAL A 16 -3.94 -6.00 13.25
N LYS A 17 -5.00 -6.51 12.61
CA LYS A 17 -5.12 -7.93 12.26
C LYS A 17 -3.97 -8.40 11.37
N ALA A 18 -3.57 -7.58 10.39
CA ALA A 18 -2.42 -7.89 9.55
C ALA A 18 -1.10 -7.95 10.34
N THR A 19 -0.91 -7.11 11.36
CA THR A 19 0.27 -7.19 12.24
C THR A 19 0.31 -8.49 13.07
N GLN A 20 -0.86 -9.11 13.29
CA GLN A 20 -1.00 -10.38 13.99
C GLN A 20 -0.87 -11.61 13.07
N GLY A 21 -0.65 -11.39 11.77
CA GLY A 21 -0.47 -12.47 10.79
C GLY A 21 -1.76 -12.93 10.11
N ASP A 22 -2.87 -12.19 10.22
CA ASP A 22 -4.09 -12.50 9.46
C ASP A 22 -3.87 -12.33 7.96
N THR A 23 -3.92 -13.44 7.21
CA THR A 23 -3.62 -13.47 5.78
C THR A 23 -4.63 -12.66 4.98
N HIS A 24 -5.91 -12.68 5.36
CA HIS A 24 -6.94 -11.91 4.66
C HIS A 24 -6.69 -10.40 4.79
N SER A 25 -6.35 -9.93 5.98
CA SER A 25 -6.00 -8.52 6.19
C SER A 25 -4.71 -8.11 5.46
N ILE A 26 -3.72 -9.00 5.36
CA ILE A 26 -2.50 -8.76 4.58
C ILE A 26 -2.83 -8.60 3.09
N ASP A 27 -3.65 -9.49 2.53
CA ASP A 27 -4.06 -9.43 1.13
C ASP A 27 -4.86 -8.17 0.82
N GLN A 28 -5.73 -7.73 1.74
CA GLN A 28 -6.44 -6.46 1.63
C GLN A 28 -5.47 -5.27 1.56
N ILE A 29 -4.44 -5.24 2.42
CA ILE A 29 -3.43 -4.18 2.40
C ILE A 29 -2.64 -4.18 1.10
N ILE A 30 -2.22 -5.36 0.62
CA ILE A 30 -1.49 -5.49 -0.65
C ILE A 30 -2.38 -5.04 -1.82
N GLY A 31 -3.64 -5.47 -1.86
CA GLY A 31 -4.60 -5.08 -2.89
C GLY A 31 -4.80 -3.57 -2.92
N PHE A 32 -4.92 -2.93 -1.76
CA PHE A 32 -5.04 -1.47 -1.64
C PHE A 32 -3.82 -0.72 -2.19
N TYR A 33 -2.60 -1.17 -1.89
CA TYR A 33 -1.37 -0.50 -2.36
C TYR A 33 -0.95 -0.90 -3.78
N THR A 34 -1.52 -1.96 -4.36
CA THR A 34 -1.11 -2.47 -5.68
C THR A 34 -1.18 -1.42 -6.79
N PRO A 35 -2.29 -0.66 -6.97
CA PRO A 35 -2.37 0.37 -8.01
C PRO A 35 -1.28 1.45 -7.86
N TYR A 36 -1.00 1.85 -6.61
CA TYR A 36 0.04 2.83 -6.31
C TYR A 36 1.44 2.28 -6.63
N MET A 37 1.73 1.03 -6.26
CA MET A 37 3.01 0.40 -6.58
C MET A 37 3.20 0.19 -8.08
N GLN A 38 2.16 -0.20 -8.81
CA GLN A 38 2.21 -0.36 -10.27
C GLN A 38 2.52 0.98 -10.95
N ALA A 39 1.88 2.06 -10.52
CA ALA A 39 2.17 3.40 -11.04
C ALA A 39 3.64 3.79 -10.81
N LEU A 40 4.19 3.52 -9.62
CA LEU A 40 5.60 3.81 -9.31
C LEU A 40 6.60 2.88 -10.01
N ALA A 41 6.20 1.65 -10.30
CA ALA A 41 7.03 0.67 -11.00
C ALA A 41 6.88 0.76 -12.52
N THR A 42 6.07 1.69 -13.04
CA THR A 42 5.96 1.90 -14.49
C THR A 42 7.19 2.62 -15.01
N VAL A 43 7.87 1.99 -15.97
CA VAL A 43 9.05 2.52 -16.64
C VAL A 43 8.79 2.67 -18.13
N GLU A 44 9.43 3.68 -18.70
CA GLU A 44 9.47 3.90 -20.13
C GLU A 44 10.58 3.03 -20.75
N TYR A 45 10.28 2.41 -21.89
CA TYR A 45 11.28 1.71 -22.69
C TYR A 45 11.08 1.98 -24.19
N VAL A 46 12.19 1.98 -24.92
CA VAL A 46 12.20 2.16 -26.37
C VAL A 46 12.14 0.79 -27.02
N GLY A 47 11.09 0.54 -27.81
CA GLY A 47 10.96 -0.68 -28.59
C GLY A 47 11.83 -0.65 -29.85
N ASP A 48 12.00 -1.82 -30.48
CA ASP A 48 12.86 -1.99 -31.67
C ASP A 48 12.46 -1.12 -32.88
N ASN A 49 11.22 -0.64 -32.89
CA ASN A 49 10.68 0.28 -33.90
C ASN A 49 10.90 1.77 -33.57
N GLY A 50 11.67 2.08 -32.52
CA GLY A 50 11.93 3.44 -32.03
C GLY A 50 10.76 4.08 -31.28
N LYS A 51 9.66 3.34 -31.02
CA LYS A 51 8.51 3.87 -30.26
C LYS A 51 8.71 3.69 -28.77
N ILE A 52 8.16 4.65 -28.03
CA ILE A 52 8.12 4.66 -26.58
C ILE A 52 6.93 3.82 -26.08
N TYR A 53 7.20 2.94 -25.14
CA TYR A 53 6.22 2.10 -24.46
C TYR A 53 6.35 2.24 -22.95
N PHE A 54 5.26 1.99 -22.25
CA PHE A 54 5.22 1.95 -20.78
C PHE A 54 4.92 0.52 -20.34
N ALA A 55 5.79 -0.03 -19.50
CA ALA A 55 5.57 -1.33 -18.87
C ALA A 55 5.85 -1.24 -17.38
N VAL A 56 5.18 -2.11 -16.62
CA VAL A 56 5.47 -2.27 -15.20
C VAL A 56 6.72 -3.12 -15.07
N ASP A 57 7.72 -2.59 -14.37
CA ASP A 57 8.87 -3.37 -13.91
C ASP A 57 8.40 -4.31 -12.78
N GLU A 58 8.21 -5.58 -13.15
CA GLU A 58 7.77 -6.63 -12.23
C GLU A 58 8.77 -6.90 -11.11
N GLU A 59 10.08 -6.70 -11.34
CA GLU A 59 11.10 -6.86 -10.30
C GLU A 59 10.95 -5.75 -9.26
N MET A 60 10.84 -4.50 -9.71
CA MET A 60 10.62 -3.34 -8.85
C MET A 60 9.31 -3.47 -8.07
N LEU A 61 8.24 -3.90 -8.72
CA LEU A 61 6.95 -4.17 -8.09
C LEU A 61 7.06 -5.28 -7.03
N GLY A 62 7.75 -6.38 -7.35
CA GLY A 62 8.03 -7.47 -6.42
C GLY A 62 8.80 -7.00 -5.18
N ARG A 63 9.81 -6.15 -5.37
CA ARG A 63 10.58 -5.54 -4.27
C ARG A 63 9.72 -4.62 -3.40
N MET A 64 8.83 -3.83 -3.99
CA MET A 64 7.88 -2.99 -3.23
C MET A 64 6.92 -3.84 -2.40
N ARG A 65 6.34 -4.88 -2.99
CA ARG A 65 5.44 -5.83 -2.29
C ARG A 65 6.13 -6.49 -1.11
N ALA A 66 7.35 -7.03 -1.30
CA ALA A 66 8.12 -7.68 -0.24
C ALA A 66 8.47 -6.70 0.91
N LYS A 67 8.86 -5.46 0.56
CA LYS A 67 9.12 -4.42 1.56
C LYS A 67 7.87 -4.05 2.35
N LEU A 68 6.71 -3.92 1.69
CA LEU A 68 5.44 -3.64 2.35
C LEU A 68 5.08 -4.76 3.34
N MET A 69 5.07 -6.02 2.91
CA MET A 69 4.78 -7.17 3.78
C MET A 69 5.67 -7.19 5.02
N LYS A 70 6.99 -7.04 4.82
CA LYS A 70 7.97 -6.99 5.91
C LYS A 70 7.72 -5.84 6.88
N ARG A 71 7.25 -4.68 6.38
CA ARG A 71 6.93 -3.52 7.22
C ARG A 71 5.62 -3.71 7.98
N VAL A 72 4.59 -4.28 7.36
CA VAL A 72 3.31 -4.60 8.02
C VAL A 72 3.55 -5.56 9.19
N MET A 73 4.31 -6.64 9.00
CA MET A 73 4.64 -7.58 10.08
C MET A 73 5.43 -6.96 11.24
N LYS A 74 6.24 -5.92 10.97
CA LYS A 74 7.04 -5.22 11.99
C LYS A 74 6.36 -3.98 12.53
N PHE A 75 5.16 -3.66 12.05
CA PHE A 75 4.45 -2.46 12.44
C PHE A 75 3.96 -2.61 13.88
N LYS A 76 4.26 -1.60 14.70
CA LYS A 76 3.79 -1.52 16.08
C LYS A 76 2.78 -0.39 16.16
N PRO A 77 1.47 -0.69 16.11
CA PRO A 77 0.46 0.36 16.19
C PRO A 77 0.53 1.02 17.57
N VAL A 78 0.74 2.34 17.58
CA VAL A 78 0.67 3.15 18.79
C VAL A 78 -0.72 3.76 18.91
N PRO A 79 -1.31 3.83 20.12
CA PRO A 79 -2.59 4.47 20.30
C PRO A 79 -2.50 5.96 19.92
N TYR A 80 -3.46 6.42 19.11
CA TYR A 80 -3.54 7.83 18.73
C TYR A 80 -3.94 8.66 19.96
N GLN A 81 -3.02 9.46 20.48
CA GLN A 81 -3.33 10.45 21.50
C GLN A 81 -3.77 11.75 20.83
N ARG A 82 -5.06 12.07 20.93
CA ARG A 82 -5.59 13.34 20.46
C ARG A 82 -5.01 14.42 21.38
N LYS A 83 -4.07 15.25 20.89
CA LYS A 83 -3.66 16.44 21.63
C LYS A 83 -4.87 17.36 21.72
N GLU A 84 -5.42 17.50 22.91
CA GLU A 84 -6.48 18.45 23.19
C GLU A 84 -5.87 19.83 22.91
N LYS A 85 -6.24 20.44 21.77
CA LYS A 85 -5.87 21.83 21.52
C LYS A 85 -6.55 22.62 22.63
N GLU A 86 -5.76 23.25 23.50
CA GLU A 86 -6.27 24.23 24.45
C GLU A 86 -7.20 25.17 23.68
N ARG A 87 -8.49 25.03 23.96
CA ARG A 87 -9.52 25.88 23.40
C ARG A 87 -9.17 27.28 23.91
N CYS A 88 -8.64 28.13 23.03
CA CYS A 88 -8.49 29.55 23.33
C CYS A 88 -9.85 30.04 23.83
N ARG A 89 -9.90 30.34 25.13
CA ARG A 89 -11.06 30.90 25.80
C ARG A 89 -10.98 32.40 25.54
N CYS A 90 -11.57 32.84 24.43
CA CYS A 90 -11.87 34.25 24.23
C CYS A 90 -13.04 34.64 25.12
#